data_AF-A0A3M0XI76-F1
#
_entry.id   AF-A0A3M0XI76-F1
#
_cell.length_a   1.000
_cell.length_b   1.000
_cell.length_c   1.000
_cell.angle_alpha   90.00
_cell.angle_beta   90.00
_cell.angle_gamma   90.00
#
_symmetry.space_group_name_H-M   'P 1'
#
loop_
_entity.id
_entity.type
_entity.pdbx_description
1 polymer ?
#
loop_
_entity_poly.entity_id
_entity_poly.type
_entity_poly.pdbx_seq_one_letter_code
_entity_poly.pdbx_strand_id
1 'polypeptide(L)'
;MDTLLAGTNVLFILLGAIMVLAMHAGFAFLEVGTVRFKNQVNALVKIISDFAVSTIAYFFIGYSLAYGISFYDSASALMDKNGYELVKFFFLLTFAAAIPAIISGGIA
;
A
#
# COMPACT_ATOMS: atom_id res chain seq x y z
N MET A 1 10.46 21.61 -19.57
CA MET A 1 10.51 21.90 -18.12
C MET A 1 9.42 21.11 -17.40
N ASP A 2 8.19 21.11 -17.91
CA ASP A 2 7.04 20.44 -17.27
C ASP A 2 7.18 18.92 -17.14
N THR A 3 7.83 18.26 -18.09
CA THR A 3 8.10 16.81 -18.02
C THR A 3 9.07 16.43 -16.90
N LEU A 4 10.10 17.24 -16.65
CA LEU A 4 11.04 17.04 -15.55
C LEU A 4 10.38 17.27 -14.19
N LEU A 5 9.51 18.26 -14.08
CA LEU A 5 8.72 18.51 -12.87
C LEU A 5 7.76 17.35 -12.59
N ALA A 6 7.07 16.86 -13.63
CA ALA A 6 6.19 15.69 -13.52
C ALA A 6 6.97 14.45 -13.05
N GLY A 7 8.13 14.15 -13.66
CA GLY A 7 8.97 13.02 -13.25
C GLY A 7 9.47 13.13 -11.81
N THR A 8 9.88 14.32 -11.38
CA THR A 8 10.34 14.57 -10.00
C THR A 8 9.21 14.36 -8.99
N ASN A 9 8.00 14.83 -9.30
CA ASN A 9 6.82 14.62 -8.45
C ASN A 9 6.47 13.14 -8.31
N VAL A 10 6.53 12.38 -9.41
CA VAL A 10 6.29 10.93 -9.38
C VAL A 10 7.33 10.23 -8.50
N LEU A 11 8.61 10.57 -8.67
CA LEU A 11 9.70 10.01 -7.86
C LEU A 11 9.51 10.32 -6.37
N PHE A 12 9.12 11.54 -6.02
CA PHE A 12 8.89 11.94 -4.63
C PHE A 12 7.78 11.11 -3.98
N ILE A 13 6.63 10.95 -4.66
CA ILE A 13 5.52 10.15 -4.14
C ILE A 13 5.89 8.67 -4.08
N LEU A 14 6.63 8.15 -5.06
CA LEU A 14 7.07 6.76 -5.08
C LEU A 14 8.00 6.45 -3.90
N LEU A 15 8.97 7.32 -3.61
CA LEU A 15 9.82 7.19 -2.43
C LEU A 15 9.00 7.21 -1.14
N GLY A 16 8.03 8.12 -1.04
CA GLY A 16 7.07 8.13 0.07
C GLY A 16 6.30 6.81 0.19
N ALA A 17 5.85 6.24 -0.93
CA ALA A 17 5.10 4.99 -0.95
C ALA A 17 5.96 3.80 -0.48
N ILE A 18 7.23 3.76 -0.86
CA ILE A 18 8.19 2.75 -0.42
C ILE A 18 8.45 2.88 1.09
N MET A 19 8.58 4.09 1.62
CA MET A 19 8.74 4.31 3.07
C MET A 19 7.52 3.81 3.85
N VAL A 20 6.31 4.05 3.35
CA VAL A 20 5.07 3.57 3.98
C VAL A 20 4.91 2.05 3.81
N LEU A 21 5.34 1.48 2.68
CA LEU A 21 5.40 0.03 2.53
C LEU A 21 6.33 -0.60 3.58
N ALA A 22 7.51 0.02 3.83
CA ALA A 22 8.45 -0.45 4.84
C ALA A 22 7.85 -0.46 6.26
N MET A 23 6.82 0.33 6.54
CA MET A 23 6.07 0.27 7.81
C MET A 23 5.43 -1.09 8.05
N HIS A 24 5.00 -1.82 7.01
CA HIS A 24 4.43 -3.16 7.14
C HIS A 24 5.47 -4.19 7.62
N ALA A 25 6.72 -4.05 7.17
CA ALA A 25 7.83 -4.83 7.73
C ALA A 25 8.08 -4.46 9.20
N GLY A 26 7.94 -3.17 9.55
CA GLY A 26 7.98 -2.71 10.94
C GLY A 26 6.90 -3.37 11.80
N PHE A 27 5.64 -3.39 11.34
CA PHE A 27 4.55 -4.07 12.05
C PHE A 27 4.78 -5.58 12.18
N ALA A 28 5.27 -6.23 11.13
CA ALA A 28 5.63 -7.64 11.18
C ALA A 28 6.68 -7.93 12.27
N PHE A 29 7.72 -7.11 12.39
CA PHE A 29 8.74 -7.31 13.41
C PHE A 29 8.25 -7.01 14.82
N LEU A 30 7.39 -6.00 14.99
CA LEU A 30 6.76 -5.72 16.28
C LEU A 30 5.87 -6.88 16.73
N GLU A 31 5.01 -7.39 15.85
CA GLU A 31 4.09 -8.48 16.17
C GLU A 31 4.82 -9.81 16.40
N VAL A 32 5.81 -10.15 15.56
CA VAL A 32 6.64 -11.35 15.76
C VAL A 32 7.43 -11.29 17.08
N GLY A 33 7.82 -10.09 17.51
CA GLY A 33 8.53 -9.86 18.77
C GLY A 33 7.66 -9.98 20.02
N THR A 34 6.35 -9.75 19.92
CA THR A 34 5.41 -9.82 21.06
C THR A 34 4.75 -11.19 21.22
N VAL A 35 4.66 -11.99 20.16
CA VAL A 35 4.04 -13.33 20.21
C VAL A 35 5.02 -14.43 20.66
N ARG A 36 4.46 -15.55 21.16
CA ARG A 36 5.24 -16.74 21.51
C ARG A 36 5.90 -17.34 20.26
N PHE A 37 7.09 -17.92 20.43
CA PHE A 37 7.88 -18.55 19.34
C PHE A 37 7.06 -19.44 18.39
N LYS A 38 6.21 -20.32 18.93
CA LYS A 38 5.36 -21.23 18.15
C LYS A 38 4.36 -20.53 17.22
N ASN A 39 4.06 -19.26 17.45
CA ASN A 39 3.08 -18.46 16.70
C ASN A 39 3.72 -17.41 15.79
N GLN A 40 5.05 -17.27 15.78
CA GLN A 40 5.74 -16.22 15.01
C GLN A 40 5.49 -16.31 13.50
N VAL A 41 5.49 -17.53 12.95
CA VAL A 41 5.17 -17.74 11.52
C VAL A 41 3.74 -17.31 11.22
N ASN A 42 2.79 -17.60 12.11
CA ASN A 42 1.41 -17.20 11.94
C ASN A 42 1.23 -15.67 12.02
N ALA A 43 1.97 -14.99 12.90
CA ALA A 43 2.01 -13.53 12.95
C ALA A 43 2.56 -12.93 11.64
N LEU A 44 3.66 -13.48 11.09
CA LEU A 44 4.23 -12.99 9.85
C LEU A 44 3.28 -13.18 8.64
N VAL A 45 2.64 -14.34 8.54
CA VAL A 45 1.67 -14.63 7.46
C VAL A 45 0.45 -13.72 7.54
N LYS A 46 0.01 -13.33 8.74
CA LYS A 46 -1.09 -12.36 8.90
C LYS A 46 -0.76 -11.04 8.23
N ILE A 47 0.40 -10.44 8.49
CA ILE A 47 0.75 -9.14 7.91
C ILE A 47 0.77 -9.17 6.37
N ILE A 48 1.29 -10.25 5.77
CA ILE A 48 1.31 -10.40 4.31
C ILE A 48 -0.13 -10.58 3.78
N SER A 49 -0.94 -11.36 4.47
CA SER A 49 -2.34 -11.60 4.11
C SER A 49 -3.18 -10.32 4.21
N ASP A 50 -2.98 -9.53 5.27
CA ASP A 50 -3.63 -8.24 5.49
C ASP A 50 -3.31 -7.27 4.35
N PHE A 51 -2.06 -7.20 3.92
CA PHE A 51 -1.65 -6.37 2.78
C PHE A 51 -2.30 -6.84 1.46
N ALA A 52 -2.33 -8.16 1.22
CA ALA A 52 -2.92 -8.73 0.01
C ALA A 52 -4.43 -8.48 -0.07
N VAL A 53 -5.17 -8.72 1.02
CA VAL A 53 -6.61 -8.48 1.09
C VAL A 53 -6.92 -6.99 0.98
N SER A 54 -6.13 -6.14 1.65
CA SER A 54 -6.25 -4.68 1.53
C SER A 54 -6.03 -4.21 0.10
N THR A 55 -5.09 -4.80 -0.62
CA THR A 55 -4.84 -4.50 -2.04
C THR A 55 -6.05 -4.76 -2.91
N ILE A 56 -6.67 -5.93 -2.77
CA ILE A 56 -7.86 -6.29 -3.54
C ILE A 56 -9.03 -5.37 -3.16
N ALA A 57 -9.31 -5.20 -1.86
CA ALA A 57 -10.43 -4.39 -1.38
C ALA A 57 -10.29 -2.91 -1.77
N TYR A 58 -9.07 -2.36 -1.66
CA TYR A 58 -8.80 -0.97 -2.01
C TYR A 58 -8.83 -0.75 -3.51
N PHE A 59 -8.36 -1.70 -4.32
CA PHE A 59 -8.41 -1.60 -5.78
C PHE A 59 -9.85 -1.55 -6.31
N PHE A 60 -10.71 -2.49 -5.88
CA PHE A 60 -12.07 -2.61 -6.44
C PHE A 60 -13.09 -1.66 -5.81
N ILE A 61 -12.93 -1.33 -4.52
CA ILE A 61 -13.94 -0.56 -3.77
C ILE A 61 -13.31 0.73 -3.24
N GLY A 62 -12.24 0.62 -2.46
CA GLY A 62 -11.72 1.75 -1.67
C GLY A 62 -11.31 2.97 -2.48
N TYR A 63 -10.55 2.77 -3.56
CA TYR A 63 -10.07 3.90 -4.38
C TYR A 63 -11.19 4.56 -5.18
N SER A 64 -12.11 3.75 -5.73
CA SER A 64 -13.28 4.26 -6.44
C SER A 64 -14.19 5.08 -5.52
N LEU A 65 -14.37 4.66 -4.27
CA LEU A 65 -15.16 5.37 -3.27
C LEU A 65 -14.48 6.65 -2.80
N ALA A 66 -13.15 6.61 -2.57
CA ALA A 66 -12.41 7.75 -2.03
C ALA A 66 -12.15 8.86 -3.05
N TYR A 67 -11.93 8.51 -4.32
CA TYR A 67 -11.53 9.47 -5.36
C TYR A 67 -12.48 9.54 -6.55
N GLY A 68 -13.51 8.69 -6.62
CA GLY A 68 -14.46 8.67 -7.74
C GLY A 68 -13.88 8.17 -9.06
N ILE A 69 -12.67 7.58 -9.02
CA ILE A 69 -11.94 7.11 -10.21
C ILE A 69 -12.02 5.59 -10.26
N SER A 70 -12.43 5.06 -11.40
CA SER A 70 -12.46 3.62 -11.65
C SER A 70 -11.30 3.23 -12.55
N PHE A 71 -10.47 2.26 -12.14
CA PHE A 71 -9.33 1.75 -12.92
C PHE A 71 -9.74 0.82 -14.07
N TYR A 72 -10.70 1.26 -14.89
CA TYR A 72 -11.14 0.53 -16.09
C TYR A 72 -10.51 1.08 -17.38
N ASP A 73 -9.66 2.10 -17.28
CA ASP A 73 -8.89 2.62 -18.41
C ASP A 73 -7.76 1.69 -18.84
N SER A 74 -7.38 1.73 -20.12
CA SER A 74 -6.33 0.89 -20.66
C SER A 74 -4.97 1.22 -20.04
N ALA A 75 -4.08 0.22 -19.94
CA ALA A 75 -2.72 0.41 -19.41
C ALA A 75 -1.93 1.52 -20.13
N SER A 76 -2.18 1.72 -21.43
CA SER A 76 -1.59 2.81 -22.22
C SER A 76 -2.05 4.20 -21.74
N ALA A 77 -3.33 4.36 -21.37
CA ALA A 77 -3.87 5.62 -20.87
C ALA A 77 -3.37 5.97 -19.46
N LEU A 78 -3.07 4.96 -18.63
CA LEU A 78 -2.47 5.16 -17.31
C LEU A 78 -0.99 5.63 -17.39
N MET A 79 -0.29 5.30 -18.48
CA MET A 79 1.11 5.65 -18.69
C MET A 79 1.32 7.05 -19.28
N ASP A 80 0.30 7.62 -19.93
CA ASP A 80 0.38 8.93 -20.62
C ASP A 80 0.70 10.11 -19.69
N LYS A 81 0.44 9.98 -18.37
CA LYS A 81 0.77 10.99 -17.35
C LYS A 81 1.98 10.62 -16.48
N ASN A 82 3.01 10.00 -17.07
CA ASN A 82 4.20 9.51 -16.37
C ASN A 82 3.87 8.55 -15.19
N GLY A 83 2.72 7.86 -15.24
CA GLY A 83 2.28 6.96 -14.17
C GLY A 83 1.95 7.63 -12.84
N TYR A 84 1.74 8.96 -12.80
CA TYR A 84 1.45 9.68 -11.55
C TYR A 84 0.25 9.11 -10.79
N GLU A 85 -0.86 8.85 -11.48
CA GLU A 85 -2.06 8.29 -10.85
C GLU A 85 -1.82 6.88 -10.31
N LEU A 86 -0.98 6.08 -10.99
CA LEU A 86 -0.63 4.73 -10.55
C LEU A 86 0.24 4.76 -9.28
N VAL A 87 1.23 5.66 -9.24
CA VAL A 87 2.09 5.83 -8.07
C VAL A 87 1.30 6.43 -6.90
N LYS A 88 0.38 7.35 -7.17
CA LYS A 88 -0.54 7.89 -6.17
C LYS A 88 -1.47 6.81 -5.63
N PHE A 89 -2.02 5.93 -6.47
CA PHE A 89 -2.78 4.77 -6.02
C PHE A 89 -1.95 3.88 -5.12
N PHE A 90 -0.73 3.53 -5.52
CA PHE A 90 0.16 2.70 -4.73
C PHE A 90 0.49 3.33 -3.37
N PHE A 91 0.76 4.64 -3.34
CA PHE A 91 0.95 5.40 -2.11
C PHE A 91 -0.26 5.31 -1.19
N LEU A 92 -1.47 5.53 -1.70
CA LEU A 92 -2.67 5.51 -0.87
C LEU A 92 -3.08 4.10 -0.44
N LEU A 93 -2.80 3.11 -1.28
CA LEU A 93 -2.97 1.71 -0.95
C LEU A 93 -2.12 1.31 0.26
N THR A 94 -0.85 1.73 0.31
CA THR A 94 0.02 1.38 1.45
C THR A 94 -0.46 2.04 2.75
N PHE A 95 -1.10 3.21 2.70
CA PHE A 95 -1.79 3.77 3.87
C PHE A 95 -3.04 2.96 4.26
N ALA A 96 -3.87 2.56 3.29
CA ALA A 96 -5.07 1.79 3.56
C ALA A 96 -4.72 0.41 4.18
N ALA A 97 -3.68 -0.24 3.67
CA ALA A 97 -3.20 -1.55 4.15
C ALA A 97 -2.56 -1.51 5.55
N ALA A 98 -2.14 -0.33 6.02
CA ALA A 98 -1.60 -0.16 7.37
C ALA A 98 -2.67 -0.34 8.45
N ILE A 99 -3.93 -0.02 8.16
CA ILE A 99 -5.01 -0.03 9.16
C ILE A 99 -5.29 -1.46 9.65
N PRO A 100 -5.51 -2.46 8.77
CA PRO A 100 -5.68 -3.84 9.22
C PRO A 100 -4.48 -4.38 10.00
N ALA A 101 -3.26 -4.04 9.58
CA ALA A 101 -2.03 -4.47 10.28
C ALA A 101 -1.94 -3.92 11.73
N ILE A 102 -2.40 -2.69 11.97
CA ILE A 102 -2.46 -2.11 13.32
C ILE A 102 -3.49 -2.85 14.18
N ILE A 103 -4.68 -3.12 13.60
CA ILE A 103 -5.76 -3.81 14.31
C ILE A 103 -5.33 -5.24 14.65
N SER A 104 -4.74 -5.95 13.69
CA SER A 104 -4.32 -7.35 13.86
C SER A 104 -3.18 -7.49 14.87
N GLY A 105 -2.24 -6.54 14.91
CA GLY A 105 -1.21 -6.47 15.94
C GLY A 105 -1.76 -6.14 17.34
N GLY A 106 -2.83 -5.34 17.45
CA GLY A 106 -3.46 -5.01 18.73
C GLY A 106 -4.20 -6.15 19.41
N ILE A 107 -4.56 -7.20 18.65
CA ILE A 107 -5.30 -8.38 19.14
C ILE A 107 -4.44 -9.65 19.20
N ALA A 108 -3.15 -9.56 18.84
CA ALA A 108 -2.23 -10.70 18.66
C ALA A 108 -1.67 -11.29 19.95
#